data_AF-A0A0P1GSK6-F1
#
_entry.id   AF-A0A0P1GSK6-F1
#
_cell.length_a   1.000
_cell.length_b   1.000
_cell.length_c   1.000
_cell.angle_alpha   90.00
_cell.angle_beta   90.00
_cell.angle_gamma   90.00
#
_symmetry.space_group_name_H-M   'P 1'
#
loop_
_entity.id
_entity.type
_entity.pdbx_description
1 polymer ?
#
loop_
_entity_poly.entity_id
_entity_poly.type
_entity_poly.pdbx_seq_one_letter_code
_entity_poly.pdbx_strand_id
1 'polypeptide(L)'
;MSRRDAKKMMDLHLPDTLRKRLIATSGEALPLAYLVRQALRRAMDSSTGWEEDVTPAAGPPVQLQLTTEERARLDMWTTQRSVTPEVAILSLISATV
;
A
#
# COMPACT_ATOMS: atom_id res chain seq x y z
N MET A 1 3.63 -20.32 23.30
CA MET A 1 2.81 -19.32 22.58
C MET A 1 3.75 -18.42 21.77
N SER A 2 3.55 -18.37 20.45
CA SER A 2 4.56 -17.99 19.46
C SER A 2 4.74 -16.46 19.32
N ARG A 3 5.93 -15.94 19.65
CA ARG A 3 6.37 -14.54 19.43
C ARG A 3 6.73 -14.26 17.96
N ARG A 4 5.84 -14.50 16.98
CA ARG A 4 6.22 -14.43 15.55
C ARG A 4 5.51 -13.38 14.68
N ASP A 5 4.49 -12.67 15.16
CA ASP A 5 3.65 -11.85 14.26
C ASP A 5 3.96 -10.35 14.18
N ALA A 6 4.97 -9.83 14.90
CA ALA A 6 5.18 -8.38 14.97
C ALA A 6 5.88 -7.75 13.74
N LYS A 7 6.41 -8.53 12.79
CA LYS A 7 7.16 -8.00 11.62
C LYS A 7 6.89 -8.76 10.31
N LYS A 8 5.66 -9.17 10.04
CA LYS A 8 5.35 -9.83 8.77
C LYS A 8 5.41 -8.82 7.61
N MET A 9 6.48 -8.87 6.81
CA MET A 9 6.54 -8.08 5.58
C MET A 9 5.36 -8.45 4.67
N MET A 10 4.78 -7.47 3.98
CA MET A 10 3.72 -7.69 3.02
C MET A 10 4.23 -7.39 1.62
N ASP A 11 3.97 -8.29 0.69
CA ASP A 11 4.34 -8.13 -0.71
C ASP A 11 3.27 -7.30 -1.42
N LEU A 12 3.70 -6.30 -2.20
CA LEU A 12 2.86 -5.45 -3.02
C LEU A 12 3.30 -5.53 -4.48
N HIS A 13 2.42 -6.01 -5.34
CA HIS A 13 2.67 -6.14 -6.78
C HIS A 13 2.07 -4.94 -7.50
N LEU A 14 2.86 -3.87 -7.62
CA LEU A 14 2.40 -2.63 -8.23
C LEU A 14 2.16 -2.77 -9.74
N PRO A 15 0.99 -2.34 -10.24
CA PRO A 15 0.79 -2.10 -11.67
C PRO A 15 1.76 -1.07 -12.23
N ASP A 16 2.15 -1.23 -13.49
CA ASP A 16 3.10 -0.32 -14.14
C ASP A 16 2.58 1.12 -14.21
N THR A 17 1.27 1.30 -14.35
CA THR A 17 0.61 2.61 -14.32
C THR A 17 0.83 3.31 -12.98
N LEU A 18 0.58 2.60 -11.87
CA LEU A 18 0.77 3.13 -10.52
C LEU A 18 2.26 3.37 -10.21
N ARG A 19 3.14 2.46 -10.65
CA ARG A 19 4.60 2.61 -10.52
C ARG A 19 5.09 3.89 -11.20
N LYS A 20 4.65 4.15 -12.43
CA LYS A 20 5.02 5.37 -13.18
C LYS A 20 4.52 6.63 -12.49
N ARG A 21 3.28 6.62 -11.97
CA ARG A 21 2.74 7.76 -11.19
C ARG A 21 3.56 8.03 -9.94
N LEU A 22 3.85 7.01 -9.13
CA LEU A 22 4.69 7.16 -7.94
C LEU A 22 6.05 7.78 -8.25
N ILE A 23 6.73 7.29 -9.29
CA ILE A 23 8.01 7.85 -9.71
C ILE A 23 7.83 9.31 -10.16
N ALA A 24 6.80 9.63 -10.93
CA ALA A 24 6.53 10.99 -11.39
C ALA A 24 6.18 11.97 -10.26
N THR A 25 5.61 11.51 -9.14
CA THR A 25 5.35 12.37 -7.97
C THR A 25 6.63 12.82 -7.26
N SER A 26 7.76 12.15 -7.48
CA SER A 26 9.06 12.54 -6.94
C SER A 26 9.92 13.14 -8.04
N GLY A 27 10.39 14.38 -7.84
CA GLY A 27 11.40 14.98 -8.71
C GLY A 27 12.80 14.36 -8.56
N GLU A 28 12.96 13.41 -7.64
CA GLU A 28 14.22 12.75 -7.30
C GLU A 28 14.14 11.25 -7.58
N ALA A 29 15.30 10.63 -7.87
CA ALA A 29 15.40 9.19 -8.10
C ALA A 29 15.39 8.40 -6.78
N LEU A 30 14.26 8.40 -6.07
CA LEU A 30 14.09 7.67 -4.81
C LEU A 30 13.70 6.20 -5.05
N PRO A 31 14.10 5.27 -4.14
CA PRO A 31 13.69 3.87 -4.23
C PRO A 31 12.16 3.70 -4.21
N LEU A 32 11.62 2.80 -5.04
CA LEU A 32 10.17 2.57 -5.13
C LEU A 32 9.53 2.21 -3.78
N ALA A 33 10.22 1.41 -2.95
CA ALA A 33 9.75 1.05 -1.61
C ALA A 33 9.56 2.29 -0.71
N TYR A 34 10.43 3.29 -0.84
CA TYR A 34 10.31 4.55 -0.11
C TYR A 34 9.09 5.34 -0.59
N LEU A 35 8.91 5.47 -1.90
CA LEU A 35 7.76 6.17 -2.49
C LEU A 35 6.43 5.54 -2.08
N VAL A 36 6.35 4.21 -2.12
CA VAL A 36 5.18 3.42 -1.66
C VAL A 36 4.89 3.70 -0.19
N ARG A 37 5.92 3.66 0.66
CA ARG A 37 5.76 3.91 2.10
C ARG A 37 5.27 5.33 2.39
N GLN A 38 5.81 6.31 1.68
CA GLN A 38 5.42 7.72 1.82
C GLN A 38 3.99 7.97 1.36
N ALA A 39 3.60 7.41 0.20
CA ALA A 39 2.24 7.52 -0.32
C ALA A 39 1.22 6.85 0.61
N LEU A 40 1.50 5.64 1.09
CA LEU A 40 0.61 4.97 2.05
C LEU A 40 0.44 5.78 3.34
N ARG A 41 1.54 6.30 3.88
CA ARG A 41 1.47 7.13 5.09
C ARG A 41 0.58 8.36 4.85
N ARG A 42 0.74 9.05 3.72
CA ARG A 42 -0.11 10.19 3.37
C ARG A 42 -1.58 9.81 3.29
N ALA A 43 -1.91 8.70 2.62
CA ALA A 43 -3.30 8.22 2.52
C ALA A 43 -3.93 7.91 3.88
N MET A 44 -3.14 7.31 4.79
CA MET A 44 -3.56 6.97 6.14
C MET A 44 -3.74 8.21 7.04
N ASP A 45 -2.83 9.18 6.90
CA ASP A 45 -2.85 10.43 7.67
C ASP A 45 -4.01 11.34 7.21
N SER A 46 -4.34 11.35 5.91
CA SER A 46 -5.44 12.13 5.35
C SER A 46 -6.82 11.49 5.53
N SER A 47 -6.89 10.28 6.09
CA SER A 47 -8.12 9.48 6.19
C SER A 47 -8.83 9.32 4.83
N THR A 48 -8.07 9.35 3.74
CA THR A 48 -8.60 9.30 2.39
C THR A 48 -8.95 7.85 2.06
N GLY A 49 -10.23 7.58 1.84
CA GLY A 49 -10.66 6.33 1.21
C GLY A 49 -10.32 6.32 -0.28
N TRP A 50 -10.66 5.23 -0.97
CA TRP A 50 -10.52 5.13 -2.43
C TRP A 50 -11.87 4.85 -3.07
N GLU A 51 -12.03 5.22 -4.34
CA GLU A 51 -13.26 4.93 -5.10
C GLU A 51 -13.13 3.64 -5.90
N GLU A 52 -11.97 3.41 -6.52
CA GLU A 52 -11.73 2.28 -7.42
C GLU A 52 -10.70 1.29 -6.85
N ASP A 53 -11.02 0.00 -6.93
CA ASP A 53 -10.13 -1.06 -6.51
C ASP A 53 -9.01 -1.28 -7.55
N VAL A 54 -7.77 -1.23 -7.10
CA VAL A 54 -6.59 -1.47 -7.94
C VAL A 54 -6.22 -2.95 -7.90
N THR A 55 -6.21 -3.57 -9.09
CA THR A 55 -5.80 -4.97 -9.25
C THR A 55 -4.26 -5.09 -9.19
N PRO A 56 -3.68 -6.03 -8.41
CA PRO A 56 -2.24 -6.27 -8.38
C PRO A 56 -1.71 -6.78 -9.73
N ALA A 57 -0.44 -6.50 -10.04
CA ALA A 57 0.23 -7.02 -11.23
C ALA A 57 0.98 -8.33 -10.97
N ALA A 58 1.48 -8.99 -12.02
CA ALA A 58 2.28 -10.22 -11.91
C ALA A 58 3.81 -9.97 -11.78
N GLY A 59 4.22 -8.76 -11.42
CA GLY A 59 5.64 -8.32 -11.42
C GLY A 59 6.38 -8.58 -10.11
N PRO A 60 7.66 -8.16 -9.98
CA PRO A 60 8.39 -8.27 -8.72
C PRO A 60 7.71 -7.44 -7.62
N PRO A 61 7.51 -7.99 -6.42
CA PRO A 61 6.85 -7.28 -5.34
C PRO A 61 7.76 -6.25 -4.68
N VAL A 62 7.13 -5.20 -4.14
CA VAL A 62 7.73 -4.31 -3.16
C VAL A 62 7.35 -4.81 -1.77
N GLN A 63 8.34 -5.05 -0.92
CA GLN A 63 8.08 -5.47 0.46
C GLN A 63 7.80 -4.26 1.34
N LEU A 64 6.66 -4.28 2.01
CA LEU A 64 6.23 -3.23 2.90
C LEU A 64 6.05 -3.77 4.31
N GLN A 65 6.68 -3.11 5.28
CA GLN A 65 6.41 -3.36 6.69
C GLN A 65 5.29 -2.44 7.17
N LEU A 66 4.20 -3.04 7.65
CA LEU A 66 3.10 -2.31 8.28
C LEU A 66 3.24 -2.32 9.80
N THR A 67 2.97 -1.17 10.42
CA THR A 67 2.81 -1.06 11.87
C THR A 67 1.52 -1.74 12.33
N THR A 68 1.38 -1.98 13.63
CA THR A 68 0.17 -2.58 14.20
C THR A 68 -1.07 -1.72 13.93
N GLU A 69 -0.93 -0.39 14.01
CA GLU A 69 -2.04 0.54 13.74
C GLU A 69 -2.46 0.54 12.28
N GLU A 70 -1.50 0.56 11.35
CA GLU A 70 -1.78 0.48 9.91
C GLU A 70 -2.48 -0.82 9.54
N ARG A 71 -2.08 -1.94 10.13
CA ARG A 71 -2.76 -3.24 9.95
C ARG A 71 -4.19 -3.18 10.43
N ALA A 72 -4.42 -2.68 11.65
CA ALA A 72 -5.75 -2.58 12.21
C ALA A 72 -6.68 -1.72 11.33
N ARG A 73 -6.18 -0.59 10.80
CA ARG A 73 -6.94 0.25 9.86
C ARG A 73 -7.19 -0.47 8.53
N LEU A 74 -6.20 -1.17 7.99
CA LEU A 74 -6.36 -1.97 6.78
C LEU A 74 -7.41 -3.07 6.94
N ASP A 75 -7.38 -3.80 8.06
CA ASP A 75 -8.33 -4.87 8.36
C ASP A 75 -9.78 -4.34 8.41
N MET A 76 -9.98 -3.11 8.88
CA MET A 76 -11.30 -2.46 8.82
C MET A 76 -11.78 -2.26 7.38
N TRP A 77 -10.93 -1.72 6.49
CA TRP A 77 -11.34 -1.47 5.11
C TRP A 77 -11.49 -2.75 4.29
N THR A 78 -10.60 -3.73 4.46
CA THR A 78 -10.67 -5.02 3.76
C THR A 78 -11.94 -5.77 4.14
N THR A 79 -12.35 -5.73 5.41
CA THR A 79 -13.61 -6.30 5.88
C THR A 79 -14.82 -5.57 5.30
N GLN A 80 -14.83 -4.23 5.30
CA GLN A 80 -15.95 -3.44 4.79
C GLN A 80 -16.16 -3.60 3.29
N ARG A 81 -15.07 -3.72 2.51
CA ARG A 81 -15.11 -3.79 1.04
C ARG A 81 -14.96 -5.19 0.47
N SER A 82 -14.71 -6.20 1.31
CA SER A 82 -14.42 -7.58 0.88
C SER A 82 -13.24 -7.67 -0.11
N VAL A 83 -12.20 -6.88 0.10
CA VAL A 83 -10.97 -6.87 -0.73
C VAL A 83 -9.76 -7.41 0.03
N THR A 84 -8.72 -7.83 -0.68
CA THR A 84 -7.47 -8.25 -0.04
C THR A 84 -6.69 -7.05 0.51
N PRO A 85 -5.82 -7.24 1.52
CA PRO A 85 -4.97 -6.17 2.05
C PRO A 85 -4.07 -5.52 0.98
N GLU A 86 -3.59 -6.31 0.02
CA GLU A 86 -2.82 -5.80 -1.11
C GLU A 86 -3.64 -4.85 -1.98
N VAL A 87 -4.85 -5.24 -2.38
CA VAL A 87 -5.77 -4.38 -3.15
C VAL A 87 -6.08 -3.10 -2.38
N ALA A 88 -6.39 -3.21 -1.07
CA ALA A 88 -6.66 -2.04 -0.24
C ALA A 88 -5.50 -1.04 -0.24
N ILE A 89 -4.25 -1.51 -0.04
CA ILE A 89 -3.08 -0.63 -0.06
C ILE A 89 -2.85 -0.02 -1.44
N LEU A 90 -2.91 -0.82 -2.50
CA LEU A 90 -2.71 -0.31 -3.87
C LEU A 90 -3.73 0.78 -4.20
N SER A 91 -4.98 0.59 -3.76
CA SER A 91 -6.07 1.54 -4.00
C SER A 91 -5.93 2.82 -3.18
N LEU A 92 -5.53 2.72 -1.91
CA LEU A 92 -5.21 3.88 -1.07
C LEU A 92 -4.06 4.71 -1.65
N ILE A 93 -2.99 4.03 -2.10
CA ILE A 93 -1.85 4.69 -2.74
C ILE A 93 -2.31 5.37 -4.03
N SER A 94 -3.07 4.67 -4.87
CA SER A 94 -3.57 5.24 -6.13
C SER A 94 -4.49 6.43 -5.94
N ALA A 95 -5.23 6.51 -4.83
CA ALA A 95 -6.08 7.66 -4.51
C ALA A 95 -5.27 8.89 -4.07
N THR A 96 -4.00 8.72 -3.69
CA THR A 96 -3.14 9.81 -3.20
C THR A 96 -2.07 10.28 -4.18
N VAL A 97 -1.91 9.63 -5.34
CA VAL A 97 -0.84 9.90 -6.31
C VAL A 97 -1.33 10.14 -7.73
#